data_AF-A0A269XEP6-F1
#
_entry.id   AF-A0A269XEP6-F1
#
_cell.length_a   1.000
_cell.length_b   1.000
_cell.length_c   1.000
_cell.angle_alpha   90.00
_cell.angle_beta   90.00
_cell.angle_gamma   90.00
#
_symmetry.space_group_name_H-M   'P 1'
#
loop_
_entity.id
_entity.type
_entity.pdbx_description
1 polymer ?
#
loop_
_entity_poly.entity_id
_entity_poly.type
_entity_poly.pdbx_seq_one_letter_code
_entity_poly.pdbx_strand_id
1 'polypeptide(L)'
;ADDWKPFYEQNQTRIEDVEIEMDRRNSAIPLKDLTHTNARIEPGAFIREQAIIEDGAVVMMGATINIGAVVGEGTMVDMNATLGGRATTGKNVHVG
;
A
#
# COMPACT_ATOMS: atom_id res chain seq x y z
N ALA A 1 -18.96 3.03 -3.69
CA ALA A 1 -19.36 2.40 -2.40
C ALA A 1 -20.68 1.63 -2.50
N ASP A 2 -21.52 1.95 -3.49
CA ASP A 2 -22.76 1.22 -3.76
C ASP A 2 -22.65 0.28 -4.98
N ASP A 3 -21.46 0.20 -5.58
CA ASP A 3 -21.22 -0.52 -6.84
C ASP A 3 -21.42 -2.04 -6.71
N TRP A 4 -21.39 -2.56 -5.48
CA TRP A 4 -21.70 -3.96 -5.17
C TRP A 4 -23.21 -4.26 -5.15
N LYS A 5 -24.07 -3.25 -4.92
CA LYS A 5 -25.52 -3.44 -4.76
C LYS A 5 -26.18 -4.09 -5.99
N PRO A 6 -25.89 -3.65 -7.23
CA PRO A 6 -26.46 -4.28 -8.42
C PRO A 6 -26.08 -5.76 -8.56
N PHE A 7 -24.85 -6.12 -8.19
CA PHE A 7 -24.39 -7.51 -8.21
C PHE A 7 -25.13 -8.36 -7.17
N TYR A 8 -25.29 -7.85 -5.95
CA TYR A 8 -26.00 -8.54 -4.87
C TYR A 8 -27.48 -8.74 -5.22
N GLU A 9 -28.18 -7.69 -5.67
CA GLU A 9 -29.60 -7.76 -6.03
C GLU A 9 -29.88 -8.82 -7.11
N GLN A 10 -28.97 -8.96 -8.09
CA GLN A 10 -29.08 -9.95 -9.17
C GLN A 10 -28.80 -11.39 -8.71
N ASN A 11 -28.09 -11.59 -7.60
CA ASN A 11 -27.56 -12.89 -7.21
C ASN A 11 -27.97 -13.33 -5.79
N GLN A 12 -28.80 -12.56 -5.08
CA GLN A 12 -29.16 -12.80 -3.68
C GLN A 12 -29.65 -14.23 -3.38
N THR A 13 -30.31 -14.90 -4.33
CA THR A 13 -30.80 -16.28 -4.16
C THR A 13 -29.69 -17.33 -4.17
N ARG A 14 -28.48 -16.95 -4.58
CA ARG A 14 -27.29 -17.79 -4.71
C ARG A 14 -26.21 -17.45 -3.66
N ILE A 15 -26.48 -16.48 -2.79
CA ILE A 15 -25.55 -15.97 -1.78
C ILE A 15 -26.06 -16.40 -0.40
N GLU A 16 -25.27 -17.19 0.32
CA GLU A 16 -25.63 -17.65 1.68
C GLU A 16 -25.29 -16.60 2.74
N ASP A 17 -24.21 -15.84 2.55
CA ASP A 17 -23.76 -14.79 3.47
C ASP A 17 -23.06 -13.65 2.70
N VAL A 18 -23.14 -12.42 3.26
CA VAL A 18 -22.50 -11.24 2.67
C VAL A 18 -21.79 -10.42 3.74
N GLU A 19 -20.50 -10.17 3.53
CA GLU A 19 -19.68 -9.28 4.35
C GLU A 19 -19.18 -8.13 3.48
N ILE A 20 -19.32 -6.90 3.98
CA ILE A 20 -18.89 -5.68 3.29
C ILE A 20 -17.89 -4.96 4.18
N GLU A 21 -16.61 -5.06 3.80
CA GLU A 21 -15.55 -4.33 4.48
C GLU A 21 -15.34 -2.97 3.83
N MET A 22 -15.44 -1.91 4.64
CA MET A 22 -15.01 -0.57 4.25
C MET A 22 -13.70 -0.23 4.95
N ASP A 23 -12.59 -0.32 4.21
CA ASP A 23 -11.25 -0.06 4.73
C ASP A 23 -10.93 1.44 4.87
N ARG A 24 -11.63 2.31 4.12
CA ARG A 24 -11.44 3.78 4.16
C ARG A 24 -12.68 4.55 3.69
N ARG A 25 -12.81 5.80 4.13
CA ARG A 25 -13.85 6.76 3.69
C ARG A 25 -13.20 8.08 3.26
N ASN A 26 -13.63 8.64 2.14
CA ASN A 26 -13.09 9.90 1.57
C ASN A 26 -11.55 9.89 1.40
N SER A 27 -10.94 8.73 1.15
CA SER A 27 -9.50 8.66 0.92
C SER A 27 -9.17 9.28 -0.44
N ALA A 28 -8.33 10.30 -0.44
CA ALA A 28 -7.92 10.97 -1.67
C ALA A 28 -6.96 10.14 -2.53
N ILE A 29 -6.27 9.17 -1.94
CA ILE A 29 -5.15 8.45 -2.58
C ILE A 29 -5.29 6.95 -2.27
N PRO A 30 -5.29 6.04 -3.25
CA PRO A 30 -5.29 4.60 -3.00
C PRO A 30 -3.91 4.09 -2.55
N LEU A 31 -3.81 2.78 -2.31
CA LEU A 31 -2.52 2.11 -2.15
C LEU A 31 -1.87 1.88 -3.52
N LYS A 32 -0.54 1.82 -3.55
CA LYS A 32 0.25 1.54 -4.75
C LYS A 32 -0.01 0.11 -5.23
N ASP A 33 -0.17 -0.10 -6.53
CA ASP A 33 -0.08 -1.42 -7.14
C ASP A 33 1.38 -1.92 -7.11
N LEU A 34 1.60 -3.07 -6.48
CA LEU A 34 2.91 -3.65 -6.24
C LEU A 34 3.25 -4.81 -7.17
N THR A 35 2.34 -5.21 -8.07
CA THR A 35 2.51 -6.39 -8.95
C THR A 35 3.76 -6.35 -9.84
N HIS A 36 4.26 -5.16 -10.14
CA HIS A 36 5.44 -4.92 -10.98
C HIS A 36 6.57 -4.19 -10.23
N THR A 37 6.61 -4.27 -8.90
CA THR A 37 7.67 -3.65 -8.10
C THR A 37 8.81 -4.65 -7.86
N ASN A 38 10.03 -4.33 -8.32
CA ASN A 38 11.23 -5.14 -8.08
C ASN A 38 11.84 -4.83 -6.69
N ALA A 39 11.09 -5.08 -5.63
CA ALA A 39 11.48 -4.82 -4.25
C ALA A 39 10.87 -5.87 -3.30
N ARG A 40 11.41 -6.00 -2.08
CA ARG A 40 10.80 -6.84 -1.04
C ARG A 40 9.85 -6.01 -0.20
N ILE A 41 8.56 -6.29 -0.30
CA ILE A 41 7.52 -5.63 0.50
C ILE A 41 6.94 -6.65 1.47
N GLU A 42 7.20 -6.47 2.76
CA GLU A 42 6.71 -7.36 3.81
C GLU A 42 5.22 -7.08 4.12
N PRO A 43 4.49 -8.05 4.69
CA PRO A 43 3.07 -7.92 4.98
C PRO A 43 2.73 -6.70 5.85
N GLY A 44 1.55 -6.11 5.62
CA GLY A 44 1.06 -4.98 6.42
C GLY A 44 1.78 -3.65 6.17
N ALA A 45 2.72 -3.56 5.24
CA ALA A 45 3.27 -2.29 4.78
C ALA A 45 2.20 -1.47 4.03
N PHE A 46 2.09 -0.18 4.36
CA PHE A 46 1.16 0.74 3.71
C PHE A 46 1.92 1.69 2.79
N ILE A 47 1.82 1.46 1.48
CA ILE A 47 2.49 2.27 0.46
C ILE A 47 1.43 3.01 -0.34
N ARG A 48 1.41 4.34 -0.26
CA ARG A 48 0.47 5.18 -1.02
C ARG A 48 0.83 5.19 -2.50
N GLU A 49 -0.20 5.32 -3.33
CA GLU A 49 0.00 5.62 -4.74
C GLU A 49 0.88 6.87 -4.91
N GLN A 50 1.69 6.89 -5.98
CA GLN A 50 2.73 7.90 -6.26
C GLN A 50 3.95 7.90 -5.34
N ALA A 51 4.06 6.99 -4.36
CA ALA A 51 5.36 6.67 -3.80
C ALA A 51 6.22 5.92 -4.83
N ILE A 52 7.52 6.22 -4.84
CA ILE A 52 8.52 5.54 -5.66
C ILE A 52 9.28 4.57 -4.75
N ILE A 53 9.30 3.30 -5.14
CA ILE A 53 10.10 2.26 -4.52
C ILE A 53 11.09 1.81 -5.58
N GLU A 54 12.36 2.12 -5.41
CA GLU A 54 13.42 1.75 -6.36
C GLU A 54 13.85 0.29 -6.17
N ASP A 55 14.60 -0.21 -7.16
CA ASP A 55 15.02 -1.59 -7.26
C ASP A 55 15.79 -2.08 -6.03
N GLY A 56 15.48 -3.31 -5.62
CA GLY A 56 16.14 -3.98 -4.50
C GLY A 56 15.85 -3.38 -3.13
N ALA A 57 14.98 -2.36 -3.02
CA ALA A 57 14.54 -1.83 -1.75
C ALA A 57 13.83 -2.90 -0.90
N VAL A 58 13.87 -2.71 0.42
CA VAL A 58 13.20 -3.56 1.40
C VAL A 58 12.31 -2.68 2.26
N VAL A 59 11.00 -2.94 2.24
CA VAL A 59 10.03 -2.29 3.10
C VAL A 59 9.51 -3.33 4.08
N MET A 60 9.88 -3.20 5.35
CA MET A 60 9.55 -4.17 6.39
C MET A 60 8.11 -4.02 6.88
N MET A 61 7.64 -5.03 7.62
CA MET A 61 6.26 -5.17 8.07
C MET A 61 5.76 -3.91 8.78
N GLY A 62 4.54 -3.48 8.46
CA GLY A 62 3.91 -2.32 9.12
C GLY A 62 4.50 -0.95 8.76
N ALA A 63 5.55 -0.88 7.93
CA ALA A 63 6.11 0.40 7.50
C ALA A 63 5.10 1.20 6.67
N THR A 64 5.14 2.53 6.82
CA THR A 64 4.25 3.45 6.07
C THR A 64 5.08 4.33 5.14
N ILE A 65 4.80 4.24 3.83
CA ILE A 65 5.43 5.06 2.79
C ILE A 65 4.36 5.98 2.19
N ASN A 66 4.43 7.26 2.51
CA ASN A 66 3.39 8.21 2.14
C ASN A 66 3.57 8.75 0.71
N ILE A 67 2.55 9.45 0.20
CA ILE A 67 2.50 9.97 -1.16
C ILE A 67 3.74 10.81 -1.51
N GLY A 68 4.31 10.53 -2.69
CA GLY A 68 5.46 11.23 -3.23
C GLY A 68 6.79 10.92 -2.53
N ALA A 69 6.80 10.04 -1.52
CA ALA A 69 8.04 9.57 -0.93
C ALA A 69 8.84 8.70 -1.91
N VAL A 70 10.17 8.68 -1.75
CA VAL A 70 11.09 7.92 -2.57
C VAL A 70 11.95 7.04 -1.67
N VAL A 71 11.79 5.73 -1.83
CA VAL A 71 12.68 4.70 -1.26
C VAL A 71 13.74 4.40 -2.31
N GLY A 72 14.97 4.86 -2.08
CA GLY A 72 16.07 4.71 -3.03
C GLY A 72 16.56 3.27 -3.15
N GLU A 73 17.31 2.99 -4.21
CA GLU A 73 17.80 1.65 -4.55
C GLU A 73 18.51 0.97 -3.36
N GLY A 74 18.16 -0.28 -3.08
CA GLY A 74 18.75 -1.07 -1.99
C GLY A 74 18.47 -0.56 -0.56
N THR A 75 17.64 0.47 -0.39
CA THR A 75 17.29 1.01 0.94
C THR A 75 16.41 0.04 1.73
N MET A 76 16.66 -0.04 3.04
CA MET A 76 15.83 -0.76 4.00
C MET A 76 15.04 0.23 4.86
N VAL A 77 13.71 0.03 4.92
CA VAL A 77 12.81 0.74 5.84
C VAL A 77 12.32 -0.26 6.88
N ASP A 78 12.68 -0.03 8.15
CA ASP A 78 12.41 -0.95 9.25
C ASP A 78 10.93 -1.06 9.61
N MET A 79 10.65 -2.06 10.44
CA MET A 79 9.30 -2.39 10.89
C MET A 79 8.66 -1.17 11.55
N ASN A 80 7.43 -0.84 11.12
CA ASN A 80 6.66 0.32 11.59
C ASN A 80 7.32 1.71 11.37
N ALA A 81 8.45 1.80 10.66
CA ALA A 81 9.03 3.09 10.31
C ALA A 81 8.12 3.83 9.31
N THR A 82 8.19 5.17 9.33
CA THR A 82 7.35 6.03 8.48
C THR A 82 8.19 6.97 7.64
N LEU A 83 8.06 6.86 6.31
CA LEU A 83 8.47 7.91 5.40
C LEU A 83 7.29 8.85 5.15
N GLY A 84 7.42 10.07 5.66
CA GLY A 84 6.45 11.14 5.46
C GLY A 84 6.28 11.52 3.99
N GLY A 85 5.23 12.28 3.68
CA GLY A 85 4.95 12.70 2.31
C GLY A 85 6.14 13.45 1.71
N ARG A 86 6.59 13.03 0.52
CA ARG A 86 7.75 13.59 -0.19
C ARG A 86 9.11 13.42 0.52
N ALA A 87 9.21 12.53 1.51
CA ALA A 87 10.51 12.16 2.05
C ALA A 87 11.31 11.35 1.02
N THR A 88 12.59 11.67 0.85
CA THR A 88 13.46 11.00 -0.12
C THR A 88 14.65 10.39 0.61
N THR A 89 14.81 9.09 0.46
CA THR A 89 16.03 8.38 0.85
C THR A 89 16.98 8.31 -0.34
N GLY A 90 18.28 8.32 -0.08
CA GLY A 90 19.29 7.96 -1.07
C GLY A 90 19.35 6.44 -1.28
N LYS A 91 20.38 5.99 -2.00
CA LYS A 91 20.65 4.55 -2.15
C LYS A 91 21.24 3.96 -0.87
N ASN A 92 20.91 2.71 -0.58
CA ASN A 92 21.45 1.91 0.54
C ASN A 92 21.31 2.60 1.92
N VAL A 93 20.22 3.34 2.12
CA VAL A 93 19.90 3.91 3.43
C VAL A 93 19.28 2.83 4.31
N HIS A 94 19.52 2.93 5.62
CA HIS A 94 18.79 2.17 6.64
C HIS A 94 17.93 3.16 7.42
N VAL A 95 16.60 3.05 7.29
CA VAL A 95 15.64 3.87 8.04
C VAL A 95 15.14 3.03 9.21
N GLY A 96 15.59 3.37 10.42
CA GLY A 96 15.17 2.75 11.69
C GLY A 96 13.95 3.40 12.32
#